data_AF-A0A2A2F6B3-F1
#
_entry.id   AF-A0A2A2F6B3-F1
#
_cell.length_a   1.000
_cell.length_b   1.000
_cell.length_c   1.000
_cell.angle_alpha   90.00
_cell.angle_beta   90.00
_cell.angle_gamma   90.00
#
_symmetry.space_group_name_H-M   'P 1'
#
loop_
_entity.id
_entity.type
_entity.pdbx_description
1 polymer ?
#
loop_
_entity_poly.entity_id
_entity_poly.type
_entity_poly.pdbx_seq_one_letter_code
_entity_poly.pdbx_strand_id
1 'polypeptide(L)'
;MHLADVPFALRREHKRLNQGRGEPSLTTSWSGQCSASEQRIQPRFAAPGLSVRVRARRLLHWERQSRPVECLDINRYGVAIVAEEAFREGTSMRMDFRGEYITQSDVNGRVKSCVREADGQYRLGIQFTYCSMRGHYSRAIDNALSQIEAFCRRQMARYRR
;
A
#
# COMPACT_ATOMS: atom_id res chain seq x y z
N MET A 1 -43.83 32.79 51.95
CA MET A 1 -44.43 31.79 52.86
C MET A 1 -44.34 30.44 52.14
N HIS A 2 -43.26 29.70 52.35
CA HIS A 2 -43.06 28.60 53.32
C HIS A 2 -43.82 27.29 52.99
N LEU A 3 -43.00 26.27 52.63
CA LEU A 3 -43.04 24.84 53.03
C LEU A 3 -44.25 23.99 52.57
N ALA A 4 -44.18 22.69 52.27
CA ALA A 4 -43.18 21.63 52.08
C ALA A 4 -43.94 20.54 51.25
N ASP A 5 -43.44 19.44 50.70
CA ASP A 5 -42.64 18.34 51.25
C ASP A 5 -42.30 17.41 50.07
N VAL A 6 -41.06 16.92 50.04
CA VAL A 6 -40.61 15.87 49.11
C VAL A 6 -40.14 14.70 49.96
N PRO A 7 -40.70 13.49 49.85
CA PRO A 7 -40.22 12.35 50.62
C PRO A 7 -39.00 11.71 49.94
N PHE A 8 -37.89 11.95 50.64
CA PHE A 8 -36.69 11.17 50.87
C PHE A 8 -36.84 9.63 50.87
N ALA A 9 -36.02 8.94 50.07
CA ALA A 9 -35.31 7.67 50.35
C ALA A 9 -34.65 7.19 49.02
N LEU A 10 -33.41 6.74 48.91
CA LEU A 10 -32.30 6.48 49.82
C LEU A 10 -31.02 6.51 48.97
N ARG A 11 -30.03 7.31 49.39
CA ARG A 11 -28.61 7.16 48.99
C ARG A 11 -28.10 5.79 49.46
N ARG A 12 -27.17 5.20 48.69
CA ARG A 12 -25.82 4.85 49.18
C ARG A 12 -24.95 4.34 48.04
N GLU A 13 -24.00 5.18 47.64
CA GLU A 13 -22.74 4.71 47.08
C GLU A 13 -21.74 4.34 48.19
N HIS A 14 -20.74 3.55 47.79
CA HIS A 14 -19.33 3.49 48.21
C HIS A 14 -18.81 2.23 48.96
N LYS A 15 -17.91 1.52 48.23
CA LYS A 15 -16.52 1.10 48.60
C LYS A 15 -16.36 -0.03 49.65
N ARG A 16 -15.43 -1.01 49.60
CA ARG A 16 -14.07 -1.19 49.00
C ARG A 16 -13.68 -2.69 48.81
N LEU A 17 -12.70 -2.93 47.92
CA LEU A 17 -11.55 -3.88 47.92
C LEU A 17 -11.51 -5.13 48.84
N ASN A 18 -11.17 -6.32 48.29
CA ASN A 18 -9.81 -6.91 48.25
C ASN A 18 -9.79 -8.27 47.48
N GLN A 19 -8.97 -8.41 46.42
CA GLN A 19 -7.78 -9.28 46.30
C GLN A 19 -7.94 -10.81 46.38
N GLY A 20 -7.66 -11.49 45.25
CA GLY A 20 -6.74 -12.65 45.26
C GLY A 20 -7.07 -13.89 44.41
N ARG A 21 -6.30 -14.06 43.33
CA ARG A 21 -5.76 -15.31 42.70
C ARG A 21 -6.52 -16.00 41.56
N GLY A 22 -5.79 -16.17 40.44
CA GLY A 22 -6.02 -17.14 39.34
C GLY A 22 -6.19 -16.51 37.96
N GLU A 23 -5.14 -15.92 37.35
CA GLU A 23 -4.43 -16.48 36.18
C GLU A 23 -4.78 -15.79 34.83
N PRO A 24 -3.89 -15.83 33.82
CA PRO A 24 -3.34 -14.59 33.25
C PRO A 24 -3.73 -14.25 31.80
N SER A 25 -3.57 -12.95 31.48
CA SER A 25 -3.18 -12.34 30.21
C SER A 25 -3.66 -12.95 28.88
N LEU A 26 -4.68 -12.33 28.27
CA LEU A 26 -4.85 -12.33 26.82
C LEU A 26 -4.01 -11.22 26.17
N THR A 27 -2.71 -11.19 26.49
CA THR A 27 -1.72 -10.76 25.50
C THR A 27 -1.62 -11.91 24.51
N THR A 28 -2.40 -11.86 23.43
CA THR A 28 -1.94 -12.57 22.23
C THR A 28 -0.78 -11.74 21.69
N SER A 29 0.40 -12.01 22.25
CA SER A 29 1.67 -11.64 21.65
C SER A 29 1.64 -12.19 20.24
N TRP A 30 1.60 -11.31 19.25
CA TRP A 30 2.00 -11.65 17.90
C TRP A 30 3.52 -11.88 17.92
N SER A 31 3.95 -12.96 18.56
CA SER A 31 5.24 -13.59 18.33
C SER A 31 5.11 -14.49 17.09
N GLY A 32 4.62 -13.90 16.00
CA GLY A 32 5.02 -14.38 14.69
C GLY A 32 6.44 -13.88 14.53
N GLN A 33 7.41 -14.76 14.71
CA GLN A 33 8.73 -14.58 14.13
C GLN A 33 8.51 -14.42 12.62
N CYS A 34 8.30 -13.17 12.20
CA CYS A 34 8.26 -12.81 10.80
C CYS A 34 9.70 -12.92 10.35
N SER A 35 10.06 -14.06 9.76
CA SER A 35 11.21 -14.06 8.87
C SER A 35 11.02 -12.87 7.93
N ALA A 36 12.10 -12.13 7.64
CA ALA A 36 12.09 -10.97 6.75
C ALA A 36 11.79 -11.39 5.29
N SER A 37 10.62 -11.99 5.06
CA SER A 37 10.14 -12.54 3.81
C SER A 37 8.77 -11.92 3.51
N GLU A 38 8.85 -10.85 2.72
CA GLU A 38 7.83 -10.30 1.84
C GLU A 38 6.35 -10.69 2.09
N GLN A 39 5.66 -9.94 2.95
CA GLN A 39 4.20 -10.03 3.12
C GLN A 39 3.48 -9.18 2.07
N ARG A 40 3.36 -9.70 0.84
CA ARG A 40 2.51 -9.06 -0.18
C ARG A 40 1.04 -9.37 0.11
N ILE A 41 0.21 -8.32 0.17
CA ILE A 41 -1.24 -8.41 0.38
C ILE A 41 -1.91 -9.25 -0.73
N GLN A 42 -1.37 -9.22 -1.94
CA GLN A 42 -1.87 -9.95 -3.10
C GLN A 42 -0.73 -10.31 -4.05
N PRO A 43 -0.79 -11.44 -4.79
CA PRO A 43 0.16 -11.71 -5.87
C PRO A 43 0.18 -10.59 -6.92
N ARG A 44 1.29 -10.51 -7.65
CA ARG A 44 1.46 -9.63 -8.81
C ARG A 44 1.50 -10.45 -10.08
N PHE A 45 1.09 -9.83 -11.18
CA PHE A 45 1.05 -10.45 -12.49
C PHE A 45 2.10 -9.79 -13.38
N ALA A 46 2.84 -10.61 -14.13
CA ALA A 46 3.78 -10.14 -15.14
C ALA A 46 3.07 -9.22 -16.13
N ALA A 47 3.74 -8.15 -16.52
CA ALA A 47 3.15 -7.08 -17.33
C ALA A 47 4.03 -6.66 -18.54
N PRO A 48 4.53 -7.60 -19.37
CA PRO A 48 5.47 -7.29 -20.44
C PRO A 48 4.88 -6.36 -21.54
N GLY A 49 3.56 -6.32 -21.68
CA GLY A 49 2.86 -5.43 -22.63
C GLY A 49 2.42 -4.08 -22.06
N LEU A 50 2.76 -3.79 -20.80
CA LEU A 50 2.35 -2.56 -20.12
C LEU A 50 3.48 -1.53 -20.19
N SER A 51 3.31 -0.52 -21.04
CA SER A 51 4.24 0.61 -21.11
C SER A 51 4.05 1.49 -19.87
N VAL A 52 5.15 1.76 -19.17
CA VAL A 52 5.14 2.62 -17.99
C VAL A 52 6.09 3.79 -18.20
N ARG A 53 5.63 4.98 -17.86
CA ARG A 53 6.47 6.17 -17.75
C ARG A 53 6.50 6.66 -16.32
N VAL A 54 7.68 6.99 -15.82
CA VAL A 54 7.90 7.44 -14.45
C VAL A 54 8.44 8.86 -14.40
N ARG A 55 8.10 9.56 -13.31
CA ARG A 55 8.67 10.84 -12.88
C ARG A 55 8.92 10.76 -11.38
N ALA A 56 10.16 10.97 -10.94
CA ALA A 56 10.46 11.04 -9.51
C ALA A 56 10.14 12.44 -8.99
N ARG A 57 9.26 12.54 -7.99
CA ARG A 57 8.90 13.80 -7.34
C ARG A 57 9.98 14.09 -6.29
N ARG A 58 10.59 15.29 -6.32
CA ARG A 58 11.71 15.75 -5.45
C ARG A 58 13.13 15.46 -5.93
N LEU A 59 13.33 14.82 -7.08
CA LEU A 59 14.62 14.83 -7.77
C LEU A 59 14.50 15.82 -8.92
N LEU A 60 15.06 17.02 -8.75
CA LEU A 60 14.79 18.18 -9.61
C LEU A 60 14.93 17.89 -11.12
N HIS A 61 15.89 17.03 -11.50
CA HIS A 61 16.10 16.62 -12.89
C HIS A 61 15.06 15.58 -13.38
N TRP A 62 14.69 14.61 -12.55
CA TRP A 62 13.73 13.55 -12.89
C TRP A 62 12.26 13.99 -12.78
N GLU A 63 11.97 15.02 -11.99
CA GLU A 63 10.60 15.54 -11.89
C GLU A 63 10.15 16.16 -13.21
N ARG A 64 11.08 16.75 -13.97
CA ARG A 64 10.84 17.35 -15.28
C ARG A 64 10.91 16.33 -16.43
N GLN A 65 11.60 15.21 -16.25
CA GLN A 65 11.80 14.21 -17.29
C GLN A 65 10.93 12.97 -17.05
N SER A 66 9.94 12.77 -17.91
CA SER A 66 9.19 11.51 -17.97
C SER A 66 10.01 10.47 -18.71
N ARG A 67 10.43 9.40 -18.02
CA ARG A 67 11.24 8.34 -18.62
C ARG A 67 10.43 7.07 -18.81
N PRO A 68 10.50 6.41 -19.98
CA PRO A 68 9.97 5.07 -20.13
C PRO A 68 10.78 4.10 -19.28
N VAL A 69 10.10 3.15 -18.65
CA VAL A 69 10.70 2.08 -17.86
C VAL A 69 10.01 0.77 -18.18
N GLU A 70 10.75 -0.32 -18.03
CA GLU A 70 10.18 -1.65 -18.15
C GLU A 70 9.30 -1.96 -16.94
N CYS A 71 8.11 -2.50 -17.18
CA CYS A 71 7.20 -2.98 -16.14
C CYS A 71 7.32 -4.51 -16.01
N LEU A 72 7.92 -4.97 -14.92
CA LEU A 72 8.12 -6.39 -14.67
C LEU A 72 6.81 -7.05 -14.23
N ASP A 73 6.19 -6.50 -13.19
CA ASP A 73 4.99 -7.04 -12.57
C ASP A 73 4.13 -5.94 -11.94
N ILE A 74 2.82 -6.16 -11.87
CA ILE A 74 1.86 -5.22 -11.27
C ILE A 74 0.70 -5.95 -10.60
N ASN A 75 0.16 -5.33 -9.54
CA ASN A 75 -1.20 -5.56 -9.07
C ASN A 75 -1.84 -4.22 -8.67
N ARG A 76 -3.05 -4.28 -8.13
CA ARG A 76 -3.79 -3.12 -7.64
C ARG A 76 -3.03 -2.32 -6.57
N TYR A 77 -2.08 -2.90 -5.85
CA TYR A 77 -1.39 -2.25 -4.72
C TYR A 77 0.03 -1.75 -5.02
N GLY A 78 0.66 -2.25 -6.09
CA GLY A 78 2.00 -1.84 -6.46
C GLY A 78 2.53 -2.47 -7.74
N VAL A 79 3.72 -2.03 -8.12
CA VAL A 79 4.39 -2.38 -9.36
C VAL A 79 5.88 -2.65 -9.11
N ALA A 80 6.49 -3.51 -9.91
CA ALA A 80 7.94 -3.60 -10.02
C ALA A 80 8.38 -3.12 -11.41
N ILE A 81 9.40 -2.27 -11.44
CA ILE A 81 9.95 -1.71 -12.67
C ILE A 81 11.47 -1.86 -12.70
N VAL A 82 12.05 -1.74 -13.89
CA VAL A 82 13.49 -1.60 -14.08
C VAL A 82 13.83 -0.16 -14.38
N ALA A 83 14.87 0.36 -13.72
CA ALA A 83 15.40 1.69 -13.93
C ALA A 83 16.92 1.66 -14.11
N GLU A 84 17.46 2.62 -14.87
CA GLU A 84 18.90 2.78 -15.08
C GLU A 84 19.61 3.37 -13.86
N GLU A 85 18.86 4.07 -12.99
CA GLU A 85 19.39 4.79 -11.84
C GLU A 85 18.81 4.24 -10.53
N ALA A 86 19.61 4.30 -9.46
CA ALA A 86 19.18 3.91 -8.13
C ALA A 86 18.22 4.95 -7.53
N PHE A 87 17.20 4.48 -6.82
CA PHE A 87 16.28 5.34 -6.08
C PHE A 87 16.24 4.98 -4.61
N ARG A 88 16.28 6.01 -3.77
CA ARG A 88 16.12 5.84 -2.33
C ARG A 88 14.71 5.33 -2.01
N GLU A 89 14.60 4.42 -1.06
CA GLU A 89 13.31 4.05 -0.47
C GLU A 89 12.57 5.29 0.06
N GLY A 90 11.25 5.31 -0.09
CA GLY A 90 10.40 6.44 0.23
C GLY A 90 10.33 7.51 -0.86
N THR A 91 11.18 7.46 -1.89
CA THR A 91 11.10 8.38 -3.04
C THR A 91 9.70 8.32 -3.65
N SER A 92 9.08 9.49 -3.83
CA SER A 92 7.75 9.60 -4.41
C SER A 92 7.85 9.53 -5.93
N MET A 93 7.04 8.68 -6.54
CA MET A 93 7.00 8.45 -7.99
C MET A 93 5.61 8.78 -8.52
N ARG A 94 5.54 9.42 -9.69
CA ARG A 94 4.33 9.56 -10.49
C ARG A 94 4.49 8.71 -11.75
N MET A 95 3.47 7.91 -12.04
CA MET A 95 3.49 6.90 -13.10
C MET A 95 2.31 7.10 -14.05
N ASP A 96 2.59 6.93 -15.33
CA ASP A 96 1.60 6.84 -16.40
C ASP A 96 1.69 5.46 -17.05
N PHE A 97 0.57 4.76 -17.14
CA PHE A 97 0.41 3.42 -17.69
C PHE A 97 -0.29 3.49 -19.04
N ARG A 98 0.24 2.77 -20.04
CA ARG A 98 -0.34 2.63 -21.37
C ARG A 98 -0.27 1.18 -21.86
N GLY A 99 -1.30 0.75 -22.58
CA GLY A 99 -1.37 -0.55 -23.24
C GLY A 99 -2.57 -0.62 -24.17
N GLU A 100 -2.74 -1.75 -24.85
CA GLU A 100 -3.97 -2.03 -25.60
C GLU A 100 -5.14 -1.96 -24.60
N TYR A 101 -6.03 -0.96 -24.73
CA TYR A 101 -7.13 -0.67 -23.80
C TYR A 101 -6.75 -0.10 -22.41
N ILE A 102 -5.48 0.21 -22.15
CA ILE A 102 -5.05 0.82 -20.88
C ILE A 102 -4.54 2.23 -21.16
N THR A 103 -5.14 3.21 -20.49
CA THR A 103 -4.59 4.57 -20.38
C THR A 103 -4.91 5.08 -18.98
N GLN A 104 -3.90 5.13 -18.12
CA GLN A 104 -4.04 5.65 -16.78
C GLN A 104 -2.84 6.52 -16.42
N SER A 105 -3.07 7.81 -16.23
CA SER A 105 -2.03 8.76 -15.82
C SER A 105 -2.08 9.01 -14.32
N ASP A 106 -1.04 9.66 -13.79
CA ASP A 106 -1.05 10.29 -12.46
C ASP A 106 -1.20 9.31 -11.29
N VAL A 107 -0.79 8.08 -11.50
CA VAL A 107 -0.72 7.10 -10.41
C VAL A 107 0.49 7.44 -9.55
N ASN A 108 0.23 7.79 -8.29
CA ASN A 108 1.29 8.10 -7.34
C ASN A 108 1.71 6.85 -6.57
N GLY A 109 3.00 6.73 -6.30
CA GLY A 109 3.59 5.64 -5.53
C GLY A 109 4.81 6.07 -4.74
N ARG A 110 5.29 5.17 -3.87
CA ARG A 110 6.57 5.31 -3.16
C ARG A 110 7.43 4.08 -3.41
N VAL A 111 8.72 4.32 -3.64
CA VAL A 111 9.73 3.26 -3.68
C VAL A 111 9.76 2.57 -2.32
N LYS A 112 9.70 1.25 -2.31
CA LYS A 112 9.75 0.36 -1.13
C LYS A 112 10.98 -0.53 -1.13
N SER A 113 11.56 -0.78 -2.29
CA SER A 113 12.82 -1.49 -2.43
C SER A 113 13.54 -1.04 -3.70
N CYS A 114 14.86 -1.11 -3.66
CA CYS A 114 15.73 -0.86 -4.80
C CYS A 114 16.86 -1.89 -4.76
N VAL A 115 16.89 -2.80 -5.72
CA VAL A 115 17.88 -3.87 -5.83
C VAL A 115 18.66 -3.67 -7.13
N ARG A 116 19.99 -3.76 -7.07
CA ARG A 116 20.83 -3.73 -8.27
C ARG A 116 20.86 -5.13 -8.86
N GLU A 117 20.51 -5.24 -10.14
CA GLU A 117 20.53 -6.48 -10.90
C GLU A 117 21.92 -6.72 -11.52
N ALA A 118 22.18 -7.94 -12.00
CA ALA A 118 23.50 -8.36 -12.49
C ALA A 118 23.96 -7.61 -13.76
N ASP A 119 23.01 -7.13 -14.57
CA ASP A 119 23.24 -6.31 -15.75
C ASP A 119 23.57 -4.83 -15.42
N GLY A 120 23.58 -4.48 -14.13
CA GLY A 120 23.86 -3.15 -13.64
C GLY A 120 22.64 -2.25 -13.52
N GLN A 121 21.45 -2.69 -13.96
CA GLN A 121 20.19 -1.96 -13.79
C GLN A 121 19.64 -2.09 -12.37
N TYR A 122 18.58 -1.36 -12.06
CA TYR A 122 17.94 -1.34 -10.75
C TYR A 122 16.48 -1.80 -10.83
N ARG A 123 16.16 -2.87 -10.11
CA ARG A 123 14.78 -3.29 -9.87
C ARG A 123 14.19 -2.50 -8.71
N LEU A 124 13.13 -1.76 -9.00
CA LEU A 124 12.42 -0.95 -8.02
C LEU A 124 11.07 -1.59 -7.68
N GLY A 125 10.84 -1.86 -6.40
CA GLY A 125 9.52 -2.19 -5.88
C GLY A 125 8.80 -0.91 -5.47
N ILE A 126 7.62 -0.63 -6.05
CA ILE A 126 6.84 0.58 -5.76
C ILE A 126 5.48 0.18 -5.20
N GLN A 127 5.05 0.84 -4.12
CA GLN A 127 3.69 0.74 -3.57
C GLN A 127 2.89 1.99 -3.93
N PHE A 128 1.66 1.82 -4.39
CA PHE A 128 0.81 2.95 -4.74
C PHE A 128 0.30 3.70 -3.50
N THR A 129 0.22 5.02 -3.57
CA THR A 129 -0.14 5.85 -2.41
C THR A 129 -1.63 5.81 -2.10
N TYR A 130 -2.49 5.55 -3.09
CA TYR A 130 -3.94 5.57 -2.89
C TYR A 130 -4.43 4.51 -1.87
N CYS A 131 -3.69 3.40 -1.74
CA CYS A 131 -3.99 2.31 -0.81
C CYS A 131 -3.17 2.35 0.49
N SER A 132 -2.13 3.19 0.57
CA SER A 132 -1.18 3.20 1.69
C SER A 132 -1.17 4.50 2.50
N MET A 133 -1.71 5.59 1.96
CA MET A 133 -1.75 6.90 2.61
C MET A 133 -3.18 7.38 2.80
N ARG A 134 -3.57 7.67 4.05
CA ARG A 134 -4.85 8.33 4.35
C ARG A 134 -4.91 9.68 3.61
N GLY A 135 -6.05 9.98 2.98
CA GLY A 135 -6.25 11.20 2.18
C GLY A 135 -5.79 11.13 0.72
N HIS A 136 -5.10 10.07 0.30
CA HIS A 136 -4.71 9.86 -1.10
C HIS A 136 -5.63 8.87 -1.84
N TYR A 137 -6.64 8.33 -1.16
CA TYR A 137 -7.59 7.41 -1.78
C TYR A 137 -8.35 8.12 -2.91
N SER A 138 -8.37 7.48 -4.07
CA SER A 138 -9.17 7.90 -5.22
C SER A 138 -9.83 6.68 -5.81
N ARG A 139 -11.16 6.68 -5.82
CA ARG A 139 -11.96 5.60 -6.42
C ARG A 139 -11.64 5.41 -7.90
N ALA A 140 -11.31 6.49 -8.62
CA ALA A 140 -10.94 6.43 -10.02
C ALA A 140 -9.62 5.66 -10.23
N ILE A 141 -8.57 6.01 -9.46
CA ILE A 141 -7.28 5.30 -9.50
C ILE A 141 -7.44 3.85 -9.09
N ASP A 142 -8.22 3.61 -8.05
CA ASP A 142 -8.50 2.29 -7.50
C ASP A 142 -9.18 1.35 -8.53
N ASN A 143 -10.22 1.86 -9.21
CA ASN A 143 -10.89 1.15 -10.29
C ASN A 143 -9.95 0.90 -11.48
N ALA A 144 -9.16 1.90 -11.88
CA ALA A 144 -8.25 1.78 -12.99
C ALA A 144 -7.17 0.72 -12.74
N LEU A 145 -6.55 0.74 -11.57
CA LEU A 145 -5.54 -0.25 -11.19
C LEU A 145 -6.13 -1.65 -11.05
N SER A 146 -7.37 -1.78 -10.59
CA SER A 146 -8.11 -3.06 -10.61
C SER A 146 -8.31 -3.59 -12.03
N GLN A 147 -8.63 -2.72 -12.99
CA GLN A 147 -8.78 -3.10 -14.40
C GLN A 147 -7.45 -3.53 -15.03
N ILE A 148 -6.37 -2.78 -14.76
CA ILE A 148 -5.01 -3.11 -15.23
C ILE A 148 -4.57 -4.47 -14.68
N GLU A 149 -4.76 -4.72 -13.39
CA GLU A 149 -4.46 -6.01 -12.78
C GLU A 149 -5.24 -7.14 -13.45
N ALA A 150 -6.57 -6.97 -13.60
CA ALA A 150 -7.41 -7.96 -14.24
C ALA A 150 -6.99 -8.25 -15.68
N PHE A 151 -6.54 -7.23 -16.42
CA PHE A 151 -5.98 -7.38 -17.76
C PHE A 151 -4.68 -8.20 -17.76
N CYS A 152 -3.70 -7.83 -16.92
CA CYS A 152 -2.42 -8.54 -16.84
C CYS A 152 -2.62 -10.01 -16.44
N ARG A 153 -3.51 -10.26 -15.45
CA ARG A 153 -3.90 -11.61 -15.04
C ARG A 153 -4.47 -12.44 -16.20
N ARG A 154 -5.36 -11.87 -17.00
CA ARG A 154 -5.94 -12.56 -18.18
C ARG A 154 -4.88 -12.83 -19.25
N GLN A 155 -3.97 -11.89 -19.49
CA GLN A 155 -2.88 -12.11 -20.46
C GLN A 155 -1.97 -13.25 -20.02
N MET A 156 -1.52 -13.28 -18.76
CA MET A 156 -0.71 -14.39 -18.25
C MET A 156 -1.42 -15.75 -18.35
N ALA A 157 -2.74 -15.80 -18.10
CA ALA A 157 -3.51 -17.03 -18.23
C ALA A 157 -3.59 -17.55 -19.67
N ARG A 158 -3.47 -16.67 -20.67
CA ARG A 158 -3.43 -17.04 -22.09
C ARG A 158 -2.08 -17.64 -22.49
N TYR A 159 -0.96 -17.11 -21.99
CA TYR A 159 0.39 -17.62 -22.27
C TYR A 159 0.73 -18.96 -21.59
N ARG A 160 -0.11 -19.43 -20.65
CA ARG A 160 0.07 -20.71 -19.95
C ARG A 160 -0.67 -21.89 -20.60
N ARG A 161 -1.36 -21.67 -21.72
CA ARG A 161 -2.00 -22.72 -22.52
C ARG A 161 -1.13 -23.04 -23.72
#